data_AF-R9XBR2-F1
#
_entry.id   AF-R9XBR2-F1
#
_cell.length_a   1.000
_cell.length_b   1.000
_cell.length_c   1.000
_cell.angle_alpha   90.00
_cell.angle_beta   90.00
_cell.angle_gamma   90.00
#
_symmetry.space_group_name_H-M   'P 1'
#
loop_
_entity.id
_entity.type
_entity.pdbx_description
1 polymer ?
#
loop_
_entity_poly.entity_id
_entity_poly.type
_entity_poly.pdbx_seq_one_letter_code
_entity_poly.pdbx_strand_id
1 'polypeptide(L)'
;MLPIQSEAERHARRRAKFSDAARTAILGNVLADRALLSRSGNATAALEALRTDAGARERLLDEIRALYAHEPTAELVGHGLRKLREVLVSARAGAGDARSRELAQEAFELSVQYYVGTEDWPRSAACLEHLAAAGCAARAPQHAACLALYRAHMEGDPAGALDLVCTHQHTDVRLFAACREVIALSGQPVLWYSAVAQLAEPVRAFLLRLPSTQRLQDDTLAVLSCAYNQLPLEFVERTCFCELGCQLREKLSHRWTIATGPAGQETVYFKRRRLPGADATRGESPEGPKKC
;
A
#
# COMPACT_ATOMS: atom_id res chain seq x y z
N MET A 1 0.83 2.03 -35.56
CA MET A 1 1.12 3.33 -36.19
C MET A 1 0.35 4.40 -35.43
N LEU A 2 1.03 5.27 -34.67
CA LEU A 2 0.37 6.37 -33.98
C LEU A 2 0.11 7.51 -34.97
N PRO A 3 -1.06 8.18 -34.94
CA PRO A 3 -1.35 9.28 -35.84
C PRO A 3 -0.39 10.44 -35.60
N ILE A 4 0.32 10.84 -36.65
CA ILE A 4 1.18 12.03 -36.67
C ILE A 4 0.25 13.24 -36.62
N GLN A 5 0.15 13.86 -35.44
CA GLN A 5 -0.64 15.08 -35.25
C GLN A 5 -0.06 16.21 -36.11
N SER A 6 -0.94 16.94 -36.80
CA SER A 6 -0.54 18.07 -37.64
C SER A 6 0.00 19.24 -36.78
N GLU A 7 0.91 20.04 -37.33
CA GLU A 7 1.44 21.23 -36.63
C GLU A 7 0.32 22.22 -36.24
N ALA A 8 -0.74 22.30 -37.05
CA ALA A 8 -1.90 23.14 -36.78
C ALA A 8 -2.65 22.71 -35.50
N GLU A 9 -2.83 21.39 -35.29
CA GLU A 9 -3.43 20.84 -34.07
C GLU A 9 -2.54 21.04 -32.84
N ARG A 10 -1.22 20.93 -33.00
CA ARG A 10 -0.24 21.26 -31.95
C ARG A 10 -0.33 22.73 -31.55
N HIS A 11 -0.41 23.65 -32.51
CA HIS A 11 -0.54 25.08 -32.25
C HIS A 11 -1.90 25.46 -31.66
N ALA A 12 -3.00 24.83 -32.09
CA ALA A 12 -4.32 25.02 -31.51
C ALA A 12 -4.39 24.54 -30.05
N ARG A 13 -3.83 23.36 -29.74
CA ARG A 13 -3.73 22.85 -28.36
C ARG A 13 -2.88 23.76 -27.47
N ARG A 14 -1.76 24.28 -27.99
CA ARG A 14 -0.93 25.26 -27.26
C ARG A 14 -1.72 26.54 -26.96
N ARG A 15 -2.39 27.12 -27.95
CA ARG A 15 -3.24 28.33 -27.75
C ARG A 15 -4.37 28.08 -26.75
N ALA A 16 -5.03 26.93 -26.79
CA ALA A 16 -6.05 26.57 -25.81
C ALA A 16 -5.49 26.43 -24.39
N LYS A 17 -4.30 25.81 -24.25
CA LYS A 17 -3.60 25.63 -22.97
C LYS A 17 -3.10 26.94 -22.35
N PHE A 18 -2.94 27.99 -23.16
CA PHE A 18 -2.52 29.34 -22.75
C PHE A 18 -3.64 30.39 -22.94
N SER A 19 -4.88 29.96 -23.13
CA SER A 19 -6.02 30.86 -23.28
C SER A 19 -6.39 31.51 -21.94
N ASP A 20 -6.94 32.72 -21.98
CA ASP A 20 -7.43 33.40 -20.78
C ASP A 20 -8.54 32.61 -20.09
N ALA A 21 -9.38 31.86 -20.83
CA ALA A 21 -10.38 30.97 -20.24
C ALA A 21 -9.76 29.82 -19.42
N ALA A 22 -8.67 29.21 -19.91
CA ALA A 22 -7.92 28.21 -19.15
C ALA A 22 -7.25 28.85 -17.91
N ARG A 23 -6.74 30.08 -18.05
CA ARG A 23 -6.18 30.85 -16.95
C ARG A 23 -7.22 31.19 -15.88
N THR A 24 -8.43 31.60 -16.27
CA THR A 24 -9.55 31.89 -15.35
C THR A 24 -10.08 30.63 -14.67
N ALA A 25 -10.16 29.50 -15.40
CA ALA A 25 -10.54 28.21 -14.82
C ALA A 25 -9.52 27.71 -13.78
N ILE A 26 -8.22 27.95 -14.00
CA ILE A 26 -7.15 27.65 -13.04
C ILE A 26 -7.18 28.61 -11.85
N LEU A 27 -7.40 29.91 -12.08
CA LEU A 27 -7.44 30.91 -11.01
C LEU A 27 -8.67 30.77 -10.09
N GLY A 28 -9.78 30.26 -10.60
CA GLY A 28 -11.02 30.03 -9.85
C GLY A 28 -11.11 28.66 -9.17
N ASN A 29 -10.20 27.72 -9.48
CA ASN A 29 -10.22 26.37 -8.92
C ASN A 29 -8.86 26.02 -8.29
N VAL A 30 -8.82 26.06 -6.97
CA VAL A 30 -7.63 25.83 -6.13
C VAL A 30 -6.99 24.47 -6.38
N LEU A 31 -7.80 23.47 -6.75
CA LEU A 31 -7.34 22.12 -7.09
C LEU A 31 -6.73 22.08 -8.51
N ALA A 32 -7.35 22.74 -9.49
CA ALA A 32 -6.88 22.75 -10.88
C ALA A 32 -5.55 23.48 -11.08
N ASP A 33 -5.17 24.32 -10.12
CA ASP A 33 -3.91 25.04 -10.07
C ASP A 33 -2.70 24.14 -9.77
N ARG A 34 -2.21 23.49 -10.84
CA ARG A 34 -1.04 22.58 -10.83
C ARG A 34 0.31 23.26 -10.57
N ALA A 35 0.39 24.59 -10.60
CA ALA A 35 1.66 25.29 -10.81
C ALA A 35 2.01 26.31 -9.74
N LEU A 36 2.00 25.98 -8.44
CA LEU A 36 2.17 27.05 -7.45
C LEU A 36 2.89 26.70 -6.15
N LEU A 37 4.11 26.15 -6.29
CA LEU A 37 5.11 26.17 -5.20
C LEU A 37 6.54 26.44 -5.70
N SER A 38 6.88 26.07 -6.95
CA SER A 38 8.23 26.25 -7.49
C SER A 38 8.50 27.61 -8.14
N ARG A 39 7.52 28.52 -8.17
CA ARG A 39 7.65 29.88 -8.71
C ARG A 39 7.26 30.90 -7.65
N SER A 40 8.10 30.96 -6.62
CA SER A 40 8.18 32.03 -5.64
C SER A 40 8.30 33.39 -6.36
N GLY A 41 7.24 34.18 -6.29
CA GLY A 41 7.22 35.55 -6.80
C GLY A 41 5.97 36.29 -6.35
N ASN A 42 4.78 35.79 -6.73
CA ASN A 42 3.50 36.35 -6.30
C ASN A 42 2.55 35.22 -5.89
N ALA A 43 2.22 35.13 -4.61
CA ALA A 43 1.18 34.24 -4.14
C ALA A 43 -0.15 34.65 -4.77
N THR A 44 -0.88 33.69 -5.36
CA THR A 44 -2.25 33.96 -5.83
C THR A 44 -3.15 34.24 -4.63
N ALA A 45 -4.19 35.06 -4.81
CA ALA A 45 -5.16 35.39 -3.75
C ALA A 45 -5.74 34.12 -3.07
N ALA A 46 -5.90 33.03 -3.84
CA ALA A 46 -6.31 31.74 -3.32
C ALA A 46 -5.29 31.10 -2.36
N LEU A 47 -3.98 31.20 -2.64
CA LEU A 47 -2.94 30.65 -1.78
C LEU A 47 -2.77 31.48 -0.50
N GLU A 48 -2.89 32.81 -0.59
CA GLU A 48 -2.93 33.68 0.58
C GLU A 48 -4.19 33.44 1.44
N ALA A 49 -5.34 33.19 0.81
CA ALA A 49 -6.54 32.77 1.54
C ALA A 49 -6.30 31.46 2.30
N LEU A 50 -5.69 30.45 1.69
CA LEU A 50 -5.35 29.21 2.40
C LEU A 50 -4.38 29.42 3.57
N ARG A 51 -3.43 30.35 3.45
CA ARG A 51 -2.48 30.67 4.52
C ARG A 51 -3.14 31.40 5.69
N THR A 52 -4.07 32.30 5.41
CA THR A 52 -4.62 33.25 6.40
C THR A 52 -6.00 32.85 6.94
N ASP A 53 -6.82 32.13 6.17
CA ASP A 53 -8.20 31.75 6.51
C ASP A 53 -8.32 30.25 6.83
N ALA A 54 -8.74 29.93 8.06
CA ALA A 54 -9.02 28.56 8.50
C ALA A 54 -10.18 27.92 7.71
N GLY A 55 -11.24 28.67 7.42
CA GLY A 55 -12.39 28.18 6.66
C GLY A 55 -12.02 27.85 5.22
N ALA A 56 -11.04 28.55 4.62
CA ALA A 56 -10.54 28.20 3.29
C ALA A 56 -9.85 26.83 3.27
N ARG A 57 -9.11 26.49 4.33
CA ARG A 57 -8.46 25.18 4.47
C ARG A 57 -9.46 24.05 4.67
N GLU A 58 -10.50 24.29 5.47
CA GLU A 58 -11.58 23.32 5.68
C GLU A 58 -12.35 23.05 4.38
N ARG A 59 -12.78 24.11 3.67
CA ARG A 59 -13.45 23.98 2.36
C ARG A 59 -12.60 23.20 1.36
N LEU A 60 -11.29 23.45 1.31
CA LEU A 60 -10.40 22.70 0.43
C LEU A 60 -10.34 21.21 0.81
N LEU A 61 -10.29 20.87 2.10
CA LEU A 61 -10.32 19.48 2.53
C LEU A 61 -11.63 18.79 2.14
N ASP A 62 -12.77 19.47 2.28
CA ASP A 62 -14.08 18.93 1.92
C ASP A 62 -14.21 18.72 0.41
N GLU A 63 -13.70 19.65 -0.41
CA GLU A 63 -13.61 19.48 -1.87
C GLU A 63 -12.75 18.26 -2.25
N ILE A 64 -11.60 18.08 -1.59
CA ILE A 64 -10.73 16.91 -1.78
C ILE A 64 -11.45 15.62 -1.39
N ARG A 65 -12.18 15.60 -0.27
CA ARG A 65 -12.96 14.44 0.19
C ARG A 65 -14.07 14.08 -0.78
N ALA A 66 -14.81 15.07 -1.25
CA ALA A 66 -15.87 14.87 -2.23
C ALA A 66 -15.29 14.25 -3.51
N LEU A 67 -14.17 14.80 -4.00
CA LEU A 67 -13.48 14.25 -5.16
C LEU A 67 -12.96 12.84 -4.92
N TYR A 68 -12.32 12.57 -3.77
CA TYR A 68 -11.80 11.24 -3.43
C TYR A 68 -12.91 10.19 -3.36
N ALA A 69 -14.10 10.55 -2.87
CA ALA A 69 -15.25 9.64 -2.84
C ALA A 69 -15.76 9.28 -4.24
N HIS A 70 -15.59 10.16 -5.23
CA HIS A 70 -16.07 9.96 -6.60
C HIS A 70 -14.99 9.33 -7.50
N GLU A 71 -13.74 9.77 -7.36
CA GLU A 71 -12.59 9.35 -8.16
C GLU A 71 -11.34 9.18 -7.25
N PRO A 72 -11.22 8.05 -6.52
CA PRO A 72 -10.20 7.85 -5.48
C PRO A 72 -8.74 7.93 -5.98
N THR A 73 -8.53 7.68 -7.27
CA THR A 73 -7.21 7.67 -7.92
C THR A 73 -6.92 8.94 -8.72
N ALA A 74 -7.78 9.95 -8.67
CA ALA A 74 -7.58 11.19 -9.43
C ALA A 74 -6.30 11.90 -8.98
N GLU A 75 -5.42 12.24 -9.92
CA GLU A 75 -4.20 13.03 -9.64
C GLU A 75 -4.48 14.33 -8.89
N LEU A 76 -5.67 14.89 -9.14
CA LEU A 76 -6.15 16.12 -8.53
C LEU A 76 -6.33 16.00 -7.01
N VAL A 77 -6.72 14.81 -6.51
CA VAL A 77 -6.78 14.51 -5.07
C VAL A 77 -5.37 14.57 -4.47
N GLY A 78 -4.42 13.85 -5.06
CA GLY A 78 -3.02 13.86 -4.60
C GLY A 78 -2.40 15.25 -4.58
N HIS A 79 -2.69 16.05 -5.61
CA HIS A 79 -2.25 17.45 -5.69
C HIS A 79 -2.87 18.33 -4.61
N GLY A 80 -4.19 18.28 -4.44
CA GLY A 80 -4.91 19.02 -3.41
C GLY A 80 -4.41 18.70 -2.01
N LEU A 81 -4.23 17.41 -1.72
CA LEU A 81 -3.70 16.93 -0.44
C LEU A 81 -2.29 17.46 -0.17
N ARG A 82 -1.40 17.43 -1.18
CA ARG A 82 -0.05 17.99 -1.03
C ARG A 82 -0.11 19.49 -0.71
N LYS A 83 -0.88 20.26 -1.47
CA LYS A 83 -1.03 21.71 -1.28
C LYS A 83 -1.55 22.03 0.12
N LEU A 84 -2.58 21.31 0.57
CA LEU A 84 -3.16 21.50 1.90
C LEU A 84 -2.16 21.16 3.01
N ARG A 85 -1.42 20.04 2.92
CA ARG A 85 -0.40 19.67 3.92
C ARG A 85 0.70 20.73 4.04
N GLU A 86 1.20 21.25 2.92
CA GLU A 86 2.27 22.26 2.93
C GLU A 86 1.80 23.57 3.59
N VAL A 87 0.58 24.01 3.30
CA VAL A 87 -0.04 25.18 3.95
C VAL A 87 -0.19 24.94 5.45
N LEU A 88 -0.70 23.78 5.86
CA LEU A 88 -0.95 23.46 7.26
C LEU A 88 0.35 23.36 8.09
N VAL A 89 1.40 22.77 7.53
CA VAL A 89 2.73 22.72 8.17
C VAL A 89 3.31 24.14 8.32
N SER A 90 3.15 24.98 7.29
CA SER A 90 3.61 26.38 7.32
C SER A 90 2.85 27.22 8.35
N ALA A 91 1.54 27.05 8.46
CA ALA A 91 0.69 27.76 9.41
C ALA A 91 0.97 27.36 10.87
N ARG A 92 1.33 26.08 11.11
CA ARG A 92 1.62 25.56 12.46
C ARG A 92 2.85 26.21 13.12
N ALA A 93 3.75 26.82 12.36
CA ALA A 93 4.91 27.55 12.87
C ALA A 93 4.52 28.83 13.65
N GLY A 94 3.30 29.36 13.44
CA GLY A 94 2.75 30.48 14.19
C GLY A 94 1.62 30.01 15.11
N ALA A 95 1.94 29.61 16.34
CA ALA A 95 0.99 29.34 17.44
C ALA A 95 -0.34 28.66 16.99
N GLY A 96 -0.25 27.49 16.34
CA GLY A 96 -1.42 26.83 15.77
C GLY A 96 -2.46 26.40 16.82
N ASP A 97 -3.72 26.79 16.60
CA ASP A 97 -4.85 26.37 17.43
C ASP A 97 -5.08 24.84 17.35
N ALA A 98 -5.94 24.32 18.25
CA ALA A 98 -6.26 22.89 18.27
C ALA A 98 -6.88 22.41 16.95
N ARG A 99 -7.73 23.23 16.33
CA ARG A 99 -8.45 22.90 15.09
C ARG A 99 -7.51 22.72 13.90
N SER A 100 -6.48 23.55 13.79
CA SER A 100 -5.46 23.46 12.74
C SER A 100 -4.64 22.17 12.86
N ARG A 101 -4.42 21.68 14.08
CA ARG A 101 -3.77 20.38 14.31
C ARG A 101 -4.68 19.21 13.90
N GLU A 102 -5.96 19.27 14.23
CA GLU A 102 -6.96 18.29 13.77
C GLU A 102 -7.04 18.26 12.26
N LEU A 103 -7.15 19.43 11.62
CA LEU A 103 -7.23 19.53 10.16
C LEU A 103 -5.97 18.99 9.47
N ALA A 104 -4.79 19.23 10.06
CA ALA A 104 -3.56 18.60 9.60
C ALA A 104 -3.61 17.08 9.73
N GLN A 105 -4.04 16.56 10.88
CA GLN A 105 -4.19 15.13 11.06
C GLN A 105 -5.13 14.52 10.02
N GLU A 106 -6.32 15.11 9.82
CA GLU A 106 -7.31 14.68 8.82
C GLU A 106 -6.72 14.66 7.40
N ALA A 107 -5.99 15.72 7.02
CA ALA A 107 -5.36 15.81 5.70
C ALA A 107 -4.27 14.75 5.52
N PHE A 108 -3.44 14.50 6.53
CA PHE A 108 -2.40 13.47 6.48
C PHE A 108 -2.98 12.06 6.48
N GLU A 109 -4.03 11.77 7.26
CA GLU A 109 -4.72 10.48 7.24
C GLU A 109 -5.35 10.18 5.87
N LEU A 110 -6.02 11.17 5.27
CA LEU A 110 -6.56 11.03 3.91
C LEU A 110 -5.44 10.84 2.87
N SER A 111 -4.28 11.44 3.11
CA SER A 111 -3.09 11.25 2.26
C SER A 111 -2.54 9.83 2.34
N VAL A 112 -2.49 9.23 3.52
CA VAL A 112 -2.13 7.81 3.67
C VAL A 112 -3.11 6.94 2.88
N GLN A 113 -4.42 7.16 3.05
CA GLN A 113 -5.44 6.39 2.32
C GLN A 113 -5.30 6.52 0.80
N TYR A 114 -5.10 7.74 0.30
CA TYR A 114 -4.87 8.00 -1.12
C TYR A 114 -3.62 7.29 -1.64
N TYR A 115 -2.47 7.47 -0.98
CA TYR A 115 -1.20 6.91 -1.45
C TYR A 115 -1.13 5.39 -1.33
N VAL A 116 -1.75 4.80 -0.30
CA VAL A 116 -1.95 3.35 -0.22
C VAL A 116 -2.86 2.88 -1.35
N GLY A 117 -3.91 3.65 -1.68
CA GLY A 117 -4.82 3.42 -2.81
C GLY A 117 -4.13 3.42 -4.17
N THR A 118 -3.18 4.32 -4.38
CA THR A 118 -2.41 4.46 -5.63
C THR A 118 -1.06 3.74 -5.59
N GLU A 119 -0.81 2.93 -4.55
CA GLU A 119 0.44 2.18 -4.34
C GLU A 119 1.72 3.05 -4.31
N ASP A 120 1.61 4.33 -3.92
CA ASP A 120 2.74 5.25 -3.69
C ASP A 120 3.24 5.12 -2.24
N TRP A 121 3.85 3.96 -1.95
CA TRP A 121 4.27 3.59 -0.60
C TRP A 121 5.24 4.55 0.07
N PRO A 122 6.28 5.10 -0.62
CA PRO A 122 7.19 6.06 -0.01
C PRO A 122 6.48 7.33 0.46
N ARG A 123 5.50 7.84 -0.30
CA ARG A 123 4.72 9.01 0.13
C ARG A 123 3.74 8.68 1.25
N SER A 124 3.18 7.48 1.27
CA SER A 124 2.39 7.00 2.42
C SER A 124 3.26 6.97 3.69
N ALA A 125 4.47 6.44 3.60
CA ALA A 125 5.41 6.38 4.73
C ALA A 125 5.78 7.76 5.26
N ALA A 126 6.10 8.72 4.39
CA ALA A 126 6.37 10.10 4.79
C ALA A 126 5.17 10.75 5.50
N CYS A 127 3.94 10.40 5.13
CA CYS A 127 2.74 10.86 5.83
C CYS A 127 2.58 10.19 7.20
N LEU A 128 2.86 8.88 7.30
CA LEU A 128 2.85 8.13 8.56
C LEU A 128 3.92 8.64 9.54
N GLU A 129 5.10 9.02 9.08
CA GLU A 129 6.15 9.65 9.90
C GLU A 129 5.66 10.93 10.56
N HIS A 130 5.00 11.80 9.79
CA HIS A 130 4.42 13.02 10.34
C HIS A 130 3.33 12.72 11.38
N LEU A 131 2.47 11.74 11.12
CA LEU A 131 1.38 11.34 12.02
C LEU A 131 1.89 10.68 13.30
N ALA A 132 2.92 9.83 13.21
CA ALA A 132 3.54 9.17 14.36
C ALA A 132 4.25 10.18 15.27
N ALA A 133 4.93 11.18 14.69
CA ALA A 133 5.60 12.24 15.44
C ALA A 133 4.63 13.22 16.13
N ALA A 134 3.37 13.29 15.68
CA ALA A 134 2.41 14.26 16.21
C ALA A 134 1.94 13.96 17.65
N GLY A 135 2.10 12.72 18.15
CA GLY A 135 1.99 12.31 19.55
C GLY A 135 0.64 12.46 20.27
N CYS A 136 -0.27 13.30 19.78
CA CYS A 136 -1.52 13.68 20.48
C CYS A 136 -2.79 13.11 19.84
N ALA A 137 -2.67 12.32 18.78
CA ALA A 137 -3.81 11.75 18.06
C ALA A 137 -4.26 10.42 18.68
N ALA A 138 -5.58 10.20 18.78
CA ALA A 138 -6.14 8.92 19.24
C ALA A 138 -5.66 7.71 18.39
N ARG A 139 -5.29 7.97 17.13
CA ARG A 139 -4.78 6.96 16.18
C ARG A 139 -3.25 6.94 16.04
N ALA A 140 -2.52 7.72 16.84
CA ALA A 140 -1.06 7.78 16.77
C ALA A 140 -0.39 6.40 16.94
N PRO A 141 -0.82 5.50 17.86
CA PRO A 141 -0.25 4.17 17.97
C PRO A 141 -0.37 3.34 16.69
N GLN A 142 -1.52 3.42 16.02
CA GLN A 142 -1.79 2.70 14.77
C GLN A 142 -0.93 3.25 13.63
N HIS A 143 -0.75 4.57 13.54
CA HIS A 143 0.14 5.17 12.54
C HIS A 143 1.60 4.77 12.75
N ALA A 144 2.08 4.79 13.99
CA ALA A 144 3.43 4.35 14.34
C ALA A 144 3.63 2.85 14.08
N ALA A 145 2.62 2.01 14.36
CA ALA A 145 2.64 0.59 14.04
C ALA A 145 2.71 0.34 12.53
N CYS A 146 1.89 1.02 11.72
CA CYS A 146 1.94 0.94 10.26
C CYS A 146 3.32 1.36 9.72
N LEU A 147 3.90 2.44 10.26
CA LEU A 147 5.24 2.89 9.89
C LEU A 147 6.32 1.86 10.23
N ALA A 148 6.29 1.29 11.44
CA ALA A 148 7.24 0.26 11.86
C ALA A 148 7.20 -0.95 10.92
N LEU A 149 5.99 -1.44 10.63
CA LEU A 149 5.80 -2.56 9.71
C LEU A 149 6.25 -2.24 8.28
N TYR A 150 5.99 -1.02 7.80
CA TYR A 150 6.51 -0.56 6.52
C TYR A 150 8.05 -0.57 6.49
N ARG A 151 8.73 -0.01 7.49
CA ARG A 151 10.21 0.00 7.56
C ARG A 151 10.78 -1.42 7.55
N ALA A 152 10.21 -2.31 8.37
CA ALA A 152 10.67 -3.69 8.46
C ALA A 152 10.49 -4.45 7.14
N HIS A 153 9.34 -4.30 6.47
CA HIS A 153 8.97 -5.17 5.35
C HIS A 153 9.20 -4.56 3.96
N MET A 154 9.25 -3.25 3.81
CA MET A 154 9.45 -2.56 2.52
C MET A 154 10.84 -1.93 2.40
N GLU A 155 11.36 -1.33 3.47
CA GLU A 155 12.69 -0.68 3.46
C GLU A 155 13.82 -1.64 3.85
N GLY A 156 13.48 -2.80 4.42
CA GLY A 156 14.47 -3.77 4.89
C GLY A 156 15.23 -3.28 6.12
N ASP A 157 14.62 -2.42 6.93
CA ASP A 157 15.17 -1.89 8.18
C ASP A 157 14.40 -2.43 9.40
N PRO A 158 14.62 -3.70 9.80
CA PRO A 158 13.98 -4.25 10.99
C PRO A 158 14.51 -3.62 12.29
N ALA A 159 15.74 -3.10 12.30
CA ALA A 159 16.33 -2.46 13.47
C ALA A 159 15.60 -1.15 13.79
N GLY A 160 15.49 -0.24 12.82
CA GLY A 160 14.76 1.02 12.98
C GLY A 160 13.26 0.81 13.20
N ALA A 161 12.68 -0.27 12.66
CA ALA A 161 11.32 -0.66 12.98
C ALA A 161 11.15 -1.07 14.45
N LEU A 162 12.06 -1.88 15.00
CA LEU A 162 12.03 -2.29 16.41
C LEU A 162 12.29 -1.12 17.35
N ASP A 163 13.17 -0.19 16.99
CA ASP A 163 13.39 1.05 17.75
C ASP A 163 12.10 1.89 17.85
N LEU A 164 11.36 1.99 16.74
CA LEU A 164 10.07 2.67 16.72
C LEU A 164 9.03 1.94 17.59
N VAL A 165 8.97 0.61 17.51
CA VAL A 165 8.09 -0.22 18.37
C VAL A 165 8.41 0.00 19.85
N CYS A 166 9.70 0.00 20.23
CA CYS A 166 10.14 0.23 21.60
C CYS A 166 9.80 1.65 22.07
N THR A 167 9.94 2.66 21.21
CA THR A 167 9.62 4.06 21.52
C THR A 167 8.13 4.23 21.85
N HIS A 168 7.24 3.51 21.16
CA HIS A 168 5.79 3.67 21.32
C HIS A 168 5.12 2.57 22.16
N GLN A 169 5.85 1.58 22.66
CA GLN A 169 5.30 0.41 23.36
C GLN A 169 4.33 0.75 24.51
N HIS A 170 4.57 1.88 25.20
CA HIS A 170 3.77 2.31 26.34
C HIS A 170 2.40 2.87 25.95
N THR A 171 2.23 3.26 24.67
CA THR A 171 0.97 3.84 24.17
C THR A 171 -0.07 2.76 23.86
N ASP A 172 0.35 1.60 23.38
CA ASP A 172 -0.49 0.42 23.20
C ASP A 172 0.37 -0.86 23.25
N VAL A 173 0.50 -1.41 24.45
CA VAL A 173 1.37 -2.57 24.71
C VAL A 173 1.00 -3.77 23.85
N ARG A 174 -0.30 -4.00 23.60
CA ARG A 174 -0.76 -5.17 22.84
C ARG A 174 -0.45 -5.02 21.36
N LEU A 175 -0.74 -3.84 20.79
CA LEU A 175 -0.45 -3.56 19.39
C LEU A 175 1.05 -3.68 19.08
N PHE A 176 1.89 -3.07 19.92
CA PHE A 176 3.34 -3.07 19.69
C PHE A 176 4.00 -4.41 20.00
N ALA A 177 3.45 -5.21 20.94
CA ALA A 177 3.87 -6.60 21.12
C ALA A 177 3.58 -7.45 19.87
N ALA A 178 2.38 -7.31 19.28
CA ALA A 178 2.02 -7.99 18.04
C ALA A 178 2.90 -7.53 16.85
N CYS A 179 3.19 -6.22 16.73
CA CYS A 179 4.10 -5.72 15.70
C CYS A 179 5.51 -6.32 15.83
N ARG A 180 6.04 -6.42 17.06
CA ARG A 180 7.35 -7.04 17.31
C ARG A 180 7.38 -8.50 16.87
N GLU A 181 6.31 -9.25 17.15
CA GLU A 181 6.20 -10.65 16.75
C GLU A 181 6.15 -10.81 15.22
N VAL A 182 5.37 -9.97 14.53
CA VAL A 182 5.30 -9.93 13.07
C VAL A 182 6.67 -9.63 12.44
N ILE A 183 7.41 -8.66 12.99
CA ILE A 183 8.76 -8.32 12.53
C ILE A 183 9.73 -9.50 12.76
N ALA A 184 9.69 -10.10 13.95
CA ALA A 184 10.57 -11.23 14.31
C ALA A 184 10.33 -12.48 13.46
N LEU A 185 9.09 -12.71 13.03
CA LEU A 185 8.71 -13.86 12.20
C LEU A 185 8.77 -13.59 10.70
N SER A 186 9.28 -12.44 10.25
CA SER A 186 9.43 -12.09 8.82
C SER A 186 10.24 -13.13 8.02
N GLY A 187 11.19 -13.82 8.66
CA GLY A 187 11.95 -14.93 8.05
C GLY A 187 11.29 -16.32 8.15
N GLN A 188 10.11 -16.41 8.77
CA GLN A 188 9.40 -17.67 9.02
C GLN A 188 7.99 -17.58 8.40
N PRO A 189 7.87 -17.69 7.06
CA PRO A 189 6.69 -17.23 6.33
C PRO A 189 5.40 -18.01 6.67
N VAL A 190 5.51 -19.27 7.12
CA VAL A 190 4.36 -20.05 7.61
C VAL A 190 3.85 -19.54 8.97
N LEU A 191 4.76 -19.19 9.89
CA LEU A 191 4.39 -18.70 11.22
C LEU A 191 3.98 -17.23 11.19
N TRP A 192 4.50 -16.46 10.24
CA TRP A 192 4.22 -15.04 10.09
C TRP A 192 2.72 -14.72 10.04
N TYR A 193 1.92 -15.52 9.31
CA TYR A 193 0.47 -15.32 9.21
C TYR A 193 -0.26 -15.41 10.56
N SER A 194 0.18 -16.30 11.46
CA SER A 194 -0.39 -16.37 12.80
C SER A 194 -0.13 -15.12 13.63
N ALA A 195 1.03 -14.48 13.46
CA ALA A 195 1.33 -13.21 14.13
C ALA A 195 0.54 -12.05 13.51
N VAL A 196 0.39 -12.03 12.19
CA VAL A 196 -0.43 -11.02 11.48
C VAL A 196 -1.91 -11.12 11.88
N ALA A 197 -2.42 -12.33 12.12
CA ALA A 197 -3.79 -12.52 12.57
C ALA A 197 -4.09 -11.83 13.92
N GLN A 198 -3.07 -11.65 14.77
CA GLN A 198 -3.19 -10.96 16.06
C GLN A 198 -3.19 -9.42 15.95
N LEU A 199 -2.83 -8.86 14.79
CA LEU A 199 -2.86 -7.41 14.59
C LEU A 199 -4.30 -6.89 14.55
N ALA A 200 -4.52 -5.76 15.23
CA ALA A 200 -5.78 -5.04 15.18
C ALA A 200 -5.94 -4.27 13.85
N GLU A 201 -7.19 -4.01 13.47
CA GLU A 201 -7.48 -3.04 12.40
C GLU A 201 -7.22 -1.61 12.89
N PRO A 202 -6.78 -0.69 12.01
CA PRO A 202 -6.54 -0.84 10.56
C PRO A 202 -5.12 -1.33 10.20
N VAL A 203 -4.27 -1.64 11.19
CA VAL A 203 -2.85 -1.97 10.99
C VAL A 203 -2.69 -3.25 10.19
N ARG A 204 -3.52 -4.26 10.48
CA ARG A 204 -3.54 -5.52 9.73
C ARG A 204 -3.89 -5.30 8.25
N ALA A 205 -4.97 -4.57 7.95
CA ALA A 205 -5.33 -4.25 6.57
C ALA A 205 -4.22 -3.48 5.83
N PHE A 206 -3.53 -2.56 6.50
CA PHE A 206 -2.38 -1.85 5.92
C PHE A 206 -1.25 -2.83 5.55
N LEU A 207 -0.84 -3.70 6.48
CA LEU A 207 0.23 -4.67 6.26
C LEU A 207 -0.09 -5.62 5.10
N LEU A 208 -1.32 -6.14 5.04
CA LEU A 208 -1.73 -7.07 4.00
C LEU A 208 -1.75 -6.46 2.59
N ARG A 209 -1.81 -5.12 2.48
CA ARG A 209 -1.71 -4.42 1.20
C ARG A 209 -0.28 -4.15 0.74
N LEU A 210 0.73 -4.33 1.61
CA LEU A 210 2.12 -4.11 1.21
C LEU A 210 2.55 -5.15 0.17
N PRO A 211 3.32 -4.75 -0.87
CA PRO A 211 3.85 -5.67 -1.86
C PRO A 211 4.69 -6.83 -1.27
N SER A 212 5.35 -6.59 -0.15
CA SER A 212 6.13 -7.59 0.58
C SER A 212 5.29 -8.77 1.08
N THR A 213 4.00 -8.56 1.39
CA THR A 213 3.08 -9.62 1.79
C THR A 213 2.87 -10.63 0.67
N GLN A 214 2.81 -10.17 -0.58
CA GLN A 214 2.68 -11.05 -1.74
C GLN A 214 3.91 -11.95 -1.91
N ARG A 215 5.11 -11.42 -1.64
CA ARG A 215 6.36 -12.19 -1.63
C ARG A 215 6.34 -13.24 -0.52
N LEU A 216 5.95 -12.85 0.70
CA LEU A 216 5.82 -13.79 1.82
C LEU A 216 4.81 -14.90 1.52
N GLN A 217 3.69 -14.60 0.85
CA GLN A 217 2.75 -15.63 0.40
C GLN A 217 3.40 -16.63 -0.56
N ASP A 218 4.18 -16.15 -1.54
CA ASP A 218 4.89 -17.02 -2.47
C ASP A 218 5.95 -17.87 -1.77
N ASP A 219 6.68 -17.30 -0.80
CA ASP A 219 7.66 -18.02 0.03
C ASP A 219 6.97 -19.10 0.89
N THR A 220 5.82 -18.81 1.52
CA THR A 220 5.02 -19.80 2.25
C THR A 220 4.62 -20.96 1.33
N LEU A 221 4.09 -20.65 0.15
CA LEU A 221 3.69 -21.68 -0.82
C LEU A 221 4.89 -22.52 -1.29
N ALA A 222 6.06 -21.91 -1.48
CA ALA A 222 7.27 -22.63 -1.83
C ALA A 222 7.67 -23.62 -0.72
N VAL A 223 7.69 -23.17 0.54
CA VAL A 223 7.97 -24.03 1.71
C VAL A 223 6.99 -25.21 1.77
N LEU A 224 5.69 -24.94 1.66
CA LEU A 224 4.66 -26.00 1.70
C LEU A 224 4.85 -27.01 0.55
N SER A 225 5.14 -26.53 -0.65
CA SER A 225 5.30 -27.39 -1.84
C SER A 225 6.54 -28.29 -1.78
N CYS A 226 7.60 -27.84 -1.10
CA CYS A 226 8.80 -28.63 -0.87
C CYS A 226 8.55 -29.69 0.21
N ALA A 227 7.93 -29.28 1.32
CA ALA A 227 7.73 -30.11 2.51
C ALA A 227 6.64 -31.19 2.31
N TYR A 228 5.59 -30.90 1.55
CA TYR A 228 4.42 -31.77 1.43
C TYR A 228 4.17 -32.20 -0.01
N ASN A 229 3.65 -33.42 -0.19
CA ASN A 229 3.19 -33.89 -1.51
C ASN A 229 1.79 -33.39 -1.84
N GLN A 230 0.92 -33.32 -0.82
CA GLN A 230 -0.46 -32.86 -0.90
C GLN A 230 -0.91 -32.33 0.47
N LEU A 231 -1.84 -31.39 0.50
CA LEU A 231 -2.49 -30.90 1.73
C LEU A 231 -3.98 -30.64 1.48
N PRO A 232 -4.86 -30.88 2.47
CA PRO A 232 -6.23 -30.37 2.43
C PRO A 232 -6.23 -28.85 2.21
N LEU A 233 -7.07 -28.36 1.29
CA LEU A 233 -7.14 -26.93 0.98
C LEU A 233 -7.51 -26.12 2.22
N GLU A 234 -8.49 -26.59 3.00
CA GLU A 234 -8.92 -25.95 4.25
C GLU A 234 -7.77 -25.80 5.26
N PHE A 235 -6.88 -26.80 5.37
CA PHE A 235 -5.72 -26.71 6.25
C PHE A 235 -4.74 -25.63 5.77
N VAL A 236 -4.52 -25.52 4.46
CA VAL A 236 -3.70 -24.45 3.90
C VAL A 236 -4.31 -23.09 4.22
N GLU A 237 -5.61 -22.90 3.94
CA GLU A 237 -6.30 -21.62 4.14
C GLU A 237 -6.35 -21.20 5.62
N ARG A 238 -6.77 -22.11 6.51
CA ARG A 238 -7.02 -21.79 7.93
C ARG A 238 -5.77 -21.91 8.81
N THR A 239 -4.95 -22.93 8.58
CA THR A 239 -3.80 -23.20 9.45
C THR A 239 -2.52 -22.55 8.95
N CYS A 240 -2.24 -22.60 7.64
CA CYS A 240 -1.00 -22.02 7.11
C CYS A 240 -1.12 -20.51 6.83
N PHE A 241 -2.29 -20.05 6.40
CA PHE A 241 -2.53 -18.65 6.02
C PHE A 241 -3.45 -17.88 6.97
N CYS A 242 -4.05 -18.54 7.97
CA CYS A 242 -4.97 -17.91 8.93
C CYS A 242 -6.11 -17.11 8.28
N GLU A 243 -6.60 -17.55 7.12
CA GLU A 243 -7.61 -16.85 6.30
C GLU A 243 -7.15 -15.49 5.73
N LEU A 244 -5.84 -15.20 5.75
CA LEU A 244 -5.26 -13.93 5.30
C LEU A 244 -4.58 -14.01 3.92
N GLY A 245 -4.62 -15.16 3.25
CA GLY A 245 -3.99 -15.34 1.94
C GLY A 245 -4.71 -14.54 0.84
N CYS A 246 -4.00 -13.64 0.17
CA CYS A 246 -4.55 -12.84 -0.92
C CYS A 246 -4.70 -13.67 -2.20
N GLN A 247 -5.93 -13.77 -2.73
CA GLN A 247 -6.23 -14.56 -3.94
C GLN A 247 -5.65 -16.00 -3.87
N LEU A 248 -5.62 -16.58 -2.67
CA LEU A 248 -4.88 -17.81 -2.39
C LEU A 248 -5.37 -18.98 -3.26
N ARG A 249 -6.69 -19.18 -3.37
CA ARG A 249 -7.28 -20.24 -4.21
C ARG A 249 -6.90 -20.09 -5.68
N GLU A 250 -6.97 -18.87 -6.21
CA GLU A 250 -6.58 -18.58 -7.59
C GLU A 250 -5.11 -18.92 -7.82
N LYS A 251 -4.21 -18.44 -6.96
CA LYS A 251 -2.77 -18.76 -7.02
C LYS A 251 -2.48 -20.24 -6.92
N LEU A 252 -3.17 -20.95 -6.03
CA LEU A 252 -3.03 -22.40 -5.87
C LEU A 252 -3.46 -23.12 -7.15
N SER A 253 -4.64 -22.79 -7.68
CA SER A 253 -5.20 -23.40 -8.90
C SER A 253 -4.36 -23.15 -10.15
N HIS A 254 -3.66 -22.01 -10.23
CA HIS A 254 -2.78 -21.68 -11.35
C HIS A 254 -1.47 -22.50 -11.33
N ARG A 255 -0.94 -22.84 -10.14
CA ARG A 255 0.36 -23.52 -10.00
C ARG A 255 0.24 -25.03 -9.77
N TRP A 256 -0.84 -25.47 -9.12
CA TRP A 256 -1.03 -26.85 -8.67
C TRP A 256 -2.45 -27.35 -8.96
N THR A 257 -2.60 -28.67 -9.01
CA THR A 257 -3.91 -29.30 -9.18
C THR A 257 -4.65 -29.32 -7.85
N ILE A 258 -5.89 -28.84 -7.86
CA ILE A 258 -6.84 -29.00 -6.76
C ILE A 258 -7.86 -30.07 -7.18
N ALA A 259 -8.02 -31.12 -6.38
CA ALA A 259 -9.02 -32.16 -6.63
C ALA A 259 -10.00 -32.26 -5.47
N THR A 260 -11.25 -32.53 -5.80
CA THR A 260 -12.33 -32.77 -4.82
C THR A 260 -12.45 -34.27 -4.58
N GLY A 261 -12.27 -34.69 -3.33
CA GLY A 261 -12.47 -36.07 -2.91
C GLY A 261 -13.95 -36.47 -2.87
N PRO A 262 -14.24 -37.78 -2.69
CA PRO A 262 -15.61 -38.31 -2.67
C PRO A 262 -16.47 -37.76 -1.52
N ALA A 263 -15.84 -37.29 -0.44
CA ALA A 263 -16.51 -36.61 0.68
C ALA A 263 -16.66 -35.09 0.50
N GLY A 264 -16.35 -34.55 -0.68
CA GLY A 264 -16.38 -33.10 -0.97
C GLY A 264 -15.15 -32.32 -0.51
N GLN A 265 -14.17 -32.98 0.14
CA GLN A 265 -12.97 -32.33 0.63
C GLN A 265 -12.00 -31.98 -0.53
N GLU A 266 -11.63 -30.70 -0.63
CA GLU A 266 -10.65 -30.23 -1.61
C GLU A 266 -9.22 -30.46 -1.11
N THR A 267 -8.35 -30.99 -1.99
CA THR A 267 -6.94 -31.25 -1.70
C THR A 267 -6.06 -30.64 -2.78
N VAL A 268 -5.03 -29.91 -2.39
CA VAL A 268 -3.99 -29.38 -3.28
C VAL A 268 -2.88 -30.41 -3.42
N TYR A 269 -2.45 -30.69 -4.65
CA TYR A 269 -1.35 -31.61 -4.97
C TYR A 269 -0.11 -30.82 -5.41
N PHE A 270 0.90 -30.75 -4.53
CA PHE A 270 2.12 -29.99 -4.79
C PHE A 270 3.11 -30.69 -5.71
N LYS A 271 3.12 -32.03 -5.72
CA LYS A 271 4.01 -32.83 -6.58
C LYS A 271 3.20 -33.59 -7.61
N ARG A 272 3.65 -33.57 -8.87
CA ARG A 272 3.06 -34.41 -9.92
C ARG A 272 3.14 -35.87 -9.49
N ARG A 273 1.98 -36.53 -9.38
CA ARG A 273 1.95 -37.99 -9.31
C ARG A 273 2.60 -38.50 -10.60
N ARG A 274 3.68 -39.29 -10.48
CA ARG A 274 4.05 -40.19 -11.58
C ARG A 274 2.87 -41.15 -11.71
N LEU A 275 2.07 -40.99 -12.78
CA LEU A 275 1.07 -41.98 -13.13
C LEU A 275 1.83 -43.30 -13.35
N PRO A 276 1.51 -44.37 -12.60
CA PRO A 276 2.06 -45.69 -12.91
C PRO A 276 1.50 -46.07 -14.28
N GLY A 277 2.31 -45.97 -15.33
CA GLY A 277 1.92 -46.33 -16.70
C GLY A 277 2.46 -45.46 -17.84
N ALA A 278 3.05 -44.29 -17.57
CA ALA A 278 3.52 -43.39 -18.64
C ALA A 278 4.95 -43.69 -19.17
N ASP A 279 5.70 -44.60 -18.53
CA ASP A 279 7.06 -44.99 -18.96
C ASP A 279 7.12 -46.38 -19.64
N ALA A 280 5.98 -47.01 -19.93
CA ALA A 280 5.96 -48.33 -20.59
C ALA A 280 6.12 -48.28 -22.12
N THR A 281 6.22 -47.10 -22.73
CA THR A 281 6.39 -46.96 -24.19
C THR A 281 7.55 -46.04 -24.56
N ARG A 282 8.76 -46.37 -24.08
CA ARG A 282 10.00 -46.14 -24.82
C ARG A 282 10.95 -47.31 -24.58
N GLY A 283 10.56 -48.45 -25.16
CA GLY A 283 11.54 -49.47 -25.51
C GLY A 283 12.35 -48.96 -26.69
N GLU A 284 13.62 -48.69 -26.45
CA GLU A 284 14.72 -49.01 -27.36
C GLU A 284 16.03 -48.72 -26.60
N SER A 285 16.64 -49.80 -26.10
CA SER A 285 18.09 -49.82 -25.90
C SER A 285 18.76 -49.62 -27.27
N PRO A 286 19.93 -48.98 -27.27
CA PRO A 286 21.06 -49.79 -27.70
C PRO A 286 22.22 -49.77 -26.71
N GLU A 287 22.87 -50.91 -26.75
CA GLU A 287 24.19 -51.29 -26.26
C GLU A 287 25.22 -50.14 -26.19
N GLY A 288 26.12 -50.25 -25.21
CA GLY A 288 27.15 -49.26 -24.87
C GLY A 288 28.23 -49.01 -25.95
N PRO A 289 29.39 -48.47 -25.55
CA PRO A 289 30.33 -49.36 -24.88
C PRO A 289 31.09 -48.73 -23.69
N LYS A 290 31.55 -49.65 -22.83
CA LYS A 290 32.64 -49.47 -21.87
C LYS A 290 33.91 -48.97 -22.59
N LYS A 291 34.66 -48.05 -21.97
CA LYS A 291 36.07 -48.26 -21.55
C LYS A 291 36.69 -47.01 -20.92
N CYS A 292 37.52 -47.31 -19.91
CA CYS A 292 38.51 -46.50 -19.18
C CYS A 292 37.97 -45.44 -18.21
#